data_AF-A0A1V5WZD9-F1
#
_entry.id   AF-A0A1V5WZD9-F1
#
_cell.length_a   1.000
_cell.length_b   1.000
_cell.length_c   1.000
_cell.angle_alpha   90.00
_cell.angle_beta   90.00
_cell.angle_gamma   90.00
#
_symmetry.space_group_name_H-M   'P 1'
#
loop_
_entity.id
_entity.type
_entity.pdbx_description
1 polymer ?
#
loop_
_entity_poly.entity_id
_entity_poly.type
_entity_poly.pdbx_seq_one_letter_code
_entity_poly.pdbx_strand_id
1 'polypeptide(L)'
;MKVDDLTKDDLLTVMRSIMTGKTPDEALSSLVPEDIRHIVDLYHSILCHMNHTIENGCPYYTEQDWTGPSHVYFTNIVKHLMEEKEVSPKQFSEVLITLGEVERSRIHILKKAGEEGLTLFNYLLKLV
;
A
#
# COMPACT_ATOMS: atom_id res chain seq x y z
N MET A 1 -9.83 3.32 20.56
CA MET A 1 -9.03 2.15 20.95
C MET A 1 -8.72 2.26 22.44
N LYS A 2 -8.84 1.20 23.24
CA LYS A 2 -8.35 1.26 24.64
C LYS A 2 -6.84 1.03 24.64
N VAL A 3 -6.13 1.57 25.63
CA VAL A 3 -4.66 1.45 25.74
C VAL A 3 -4.24 -0.03 25.87
N ASP A 4 -5.08 -0.84 26.50
CA ASP A 4 -4.83 -2.29 26.68
C ASP A 4 -4.96 -3.10 25.37
N ASP A 5 -5.57 -2.52 24.34
CA ASP A 5 -5.75 -3.16 23.02
C ASP A 5 -4.63 -2.77 22.04
N LEU A 6 -3.64 -1.97 22.47
CA LEU A 6 -2.57 -1.48 21.61
C LEU A 6 -1.53 -2.57 21.34
N THR A 7 -1.24 -2.79 20.06
CA THR A 7 -0.12 -3.62 19.66
C THR A 7 1.21 -2.93 19.97
N LYS A 8 2.32 -3.67 19.92
CA LYS A 8 3.67 -3.08 20.04
C LYS A 8 3.90 -1.96 19.03
N ASP A 9 3.42 -2.12 17.80
CA ASP A 9 3.60 -1.14 16.74
C ASP A 9 2.73 0.10 16.94
N ASP A 10 1.55 -0.05 17.55
CA ASP A 10 0.74 1.08 18.00
C ASP A 10 1.45 1.88 19.10
N LEU A 11 2.04 1.19 20.09
CA LEU A 11 2.81 1.86 21.14
C LEU A 11 4.02 2.60 20.56
N LEU A 12 4.72 2.03 19.58
CA LEU A 12 5.83 2.71 18.89
C LEU A 12 5.35 3.95 18.13
N THR A 13 4.19 3.87 17.47
CA THR A 13 3.58 5.00 16.75
C THR A 13 3.17 6.12 17.71
N VAL A 14 2.59 5.77 18.87
CA VAL A 14 2.26 6.72 19.94
C VAL A 14 3.52 7.36 20.51
N MET A 15 4.54 6.57 20.85
CA MET A 15 5.79 7.10 21.42
C MET A 15 6.50 8.06 20.46
N ARG A 16 6.57 7.73 19.16
CA ARG A 16 7.14 8.63 18.14
C ARG A 16 6.34 9.93 18.03
N SER A 17 5.01 9.83 17.98
CA SER A 17 4.12 11.00 17.95
C SER A 17 4.35 11.93 19.15
N ILE A 18 4.51 11.36 20.35
CA ILE A 18 4.83 12.13 21.56
C ILE A 18 6.22 12.77 21.46
N MET A 19 7.23 12.04 20.97
CA MET A 19 8.58 12.58 20.76
C MET A 19 8.61 13.75 19.76
N THR A 20 7.64 13.82 18.83
CA THR A 20 7.47 14.94 17.90
C THR A 20 6.64 16.11 18.45
N GLY A 21 6.25 16.06 19.73
CA GLY A 21 5.58 17.16 20.43
C GLY A 21 4.06 17.06 20.51
N LYS A 22 3.44 15.95 20.07
CA LYS A 22 2.01 15.72 20.25
C LYS A 22 1.70 15.31 21.69
N THR A 23 0.53 15.67 22.18
CA THR A 23 0.02 15.15 23.46
C THR A 23 -0.29 13.65 23.35
N PRO A 24 -0.33 12.90 24.48
CA PRO A 24 -0.72 11.49 24.46
C PRO A 24 -2.10 11.25 23.81
N ASP A 25 -3.06 12.14 24.04
CA ASP A 25 -4.40 12.03 23.45
C ASP A 25 -4.37 12.26 21.93
N GLU A 26 -3.62 13.26 21.45
CA GLU A 26 -3.41 13.47 20.01
C GLU A 26 -2.67 12.29 19.37
N ALA A 27 -1.66 11.74 20.05
CA ALA A 27 -0.92 10.57 19.59
C ALA A 27 -1.81 9.33 19.49
N LEU A 28 -2.64 9.07 20.51
CA LEU A 28 -3.63 7.98 20.50
C LEU A 28 -4.69 8.19 19.42
N SER A 29 -5.13 9.44 19.19
CA SER A 29 -6.11 9.76 18.14
C SER A 29 -5.56 9.55 16.72
N SER A 30 -4.24 9.62 16.55
CA SER A 30 -3.56 9.39 15.27
C SER A 30 -3.35 7.91 14.96
N LEU A 31 -3.72 7.00 15.86
CA LEU A 31 -3.61 5.57 15.63
C LEU A 31 -4.60 5.12 14.55
N VAL A 32 -4.03 4.59 13.47
CA VAL A 32 -4.76 3.80 12.48
C VAL A 32 -4.85 2.36 13.00
N PRO A 33 -6.04 1.74 13.08
CA PRO A 33 -6.19 0.34 13.45
C PRO A 33 -5.35 -0.59 12.57
N GLU A 34 -4.82 -1.68 13.14
CA GLU A 34 -3.89 -2.58 12.46
C GLU A 34 -4.47 -3.18 11.16
N ASP A 35 -5.72 -3.61 11.19
CA ASP A 35 -6.43 -4.13 10.02
C ASP A 35 -6.50 -3.10 8.88
N ILE A 36 -6.76 -1.84 9.21
CA ILE A 36 -6.74 -0.73 8.25
C ILE A 36 -5.33 -0.48 7.73
N ARG A 37 -4.30 -0.55 8.57
CA ARG A 37 -2.89 -0.41 8.11
C ARG A 37 -2.54 -1.45 7.06
N HIS A 38 -2.84 -2.73 7.33
CA HIS A 38 -2.59 -3.82 6.38
C HIS A 38 -3.32 -3.61 5.05
N ILE A 39 -4.56 -3.13 5.10
CA ILE A 39 -5.34 -2.81 3.91
C ILE A 39 -4.69 -1.66 3.11
N VAL A 40 -4.28 -0.60 3.80
CA VAL A 40 -3.66 0.57 3.17
C VAL A 40 -2.31 0.19 2.55
N ASP A 41 -1.50 -0.64 3.22
CA ASP A 41 -0.26 -1.18 2.68
C ASP A 41 -0.49 -2.03 1.42
N LEU A 42 -1.48 -2.93 1.45
CA LEU A 42 -1.87 -3.74 0.29
C LEU A 42 -2.33 -2.86 -0.87
N TYR A 43 -3.22 -1.90 -0.59
CA TYR A 43 -3.76 -0.97 -1.58
C TYR A 43 -2.65 -0.13 -2.22
N HIS A 44 -1.78 0.46 -1.39
CA HIS A 44 -0.64 1.24 -1.87
C HIS A 44 0.32 0.37 -2.68
N SER A 45 0.65 -0.84 -2.21
CA SER A 45 1.57 -1.74 -2.92
C SER A 45 1.08 -2.03 -4.33
N ILE A 46 -0.21 -2.36 -4.51
CA ILE A 46 -0.78 -2.60 -5.84
C ILE A 46 -0.60 -1.38 -6.75
N LEU A 47 -0.95 -0.18 -6.27
CA LEU A 47 -0.85 1.05 -7.07
C LEU A 47 0.59 1.49 -7.34
N CYS A 48 1.49 1.33 -6.36
CA CYS A 48 2.89 1.70 -6.49
C CYS A 48 3.57 0.88 -7.58
N HIS A 49 3.30 -0.44 -7.64
CA HIS A 49 3.82 -1.30 -8.71
C HIS A 49 3.24 -0.97 -10.09
N MET A 50 2.03 -0.42 -10.15
CA MET A 50 1.41 0.01 -11.42
C MET A 50 2.00 1.32 -11.96
N ASN A 51 2.33 2.26 -11.07
CA ASN A 51 2.63 3.64 -11.47
C ASN A 51 4.11 4.04 -11.34
N HIS A 52 4.91 3.36 -10.53
CA HIS A 52 6.30 3.74 -10.31
C HIS A 52 7.26 2.63 -10.74
N THR A 53 8.31 3.01 -11.47
CA THR A 53 9.44 2.13 -11.85
C THR A 53 10.61 2.18 -10.85
N ILE A 54 10.52 3.01 -9.81
CA ILE A 54 11.61 3.27 -8.87
C ILE A 54 11.30 2.58 -7.53
N GLU A 55 11.98 1.46 -7.27
CA GLU A 55 11.81 0.64 -6.06
C GLU A 55 12.16 1.36 -4.74
N ASN A 56 12.96 2.44 -4.75
CA ASN A 56 13.55 3.02 -3.54
C ASN A 56 13.27 4.52 -3.29
N GLY A 57 12.24 5.09 -3.91
CA GLY A 57 11.94 6.52 -3.81
C GLY A 57 10.50 6.87 -3.44
N CYS A 58 9.64 5.88 -3.17
CA CYS A 58 8.25 6.14 -2.86
C CYS A 58 8.11 6.79 -1.47
N PRO A 59 7.55 8.01 -1.36
CA PRO A 59 7.40 8.71 -0.08
C PRO A 59 6.72 7.85 0.99
N TYR A 60 5.74 7.03 0.60
CA TYR A 60 5.05 6.08 1.47
C TYR A 60 6.01 5.16 2.25
N TYR A 61 6.96 4.51 1.56
CA TYR A 61 7.91 3.60 2.22
C TYR A 61 9.04 4.32 2.96
N THR A 62 9.21 5.63 2.75
CA THR A 62 10.26 6.43 3.39
C THR A 62 9.77 7.19 4.64
N GLU A 63 8.46 7.29 4.83
CA GLU A 63 7.87 7.92 6.01
C GLU A 63 8.13 7.09 7.27
N GLN A 64 8.52 7.77 8.36
CA GLN A 64 8.92 7.09 9.59
C GLN A 64 7.74 6.52 10.39
N ASP A 65 6.53 7.05 10.17
CA ASP A 65 5.31 6.62 10.85
C ASP A 65 4.06 6.91 10.01
N TRP A 66 2.93 6.42 10.51
CA TRP A 66 1.60 6.51 9.88
C TRP A 66 0.97 7.90 9.92
N THR A 67 1.67 8.89 10.49
CA THR A 67 1.23 10.30 10.50
C THR A 67 1.83 11.10 9.36
N GLY A 68 2.73 10.48 8.58
CA GLY A 68 3.28 11.06 7.37
C GLY A 68 2.21 11.35 6.29
N PRO A 69 2.44 12.34 5.41
CA PRO A 69 1.45 12.78 4.42
C PRO A 69 0.95 11.66 3.50
N SER A 70 1.82 10.74 3.10
CA SER A 70 1.49 9.64 2.19
C SER A 70 0.63 8.59 2.90
N HIS A 71 1.01 8.16 4.10
CA HIS A 71 0.19 7.25 4.89
C HIS A 71 -1.20 7.82 5.19
N VAL A 72 -1.27 9.11 5.55
CA VAL A 72 -2.55 9.80 5.80
C VAL A 72 -3.40 9.85 4.54
N TYR A 73 -2.81 10.17 3.38
CA TYR A 73 -3.50 10.23 2.10
C TYR A 73 -4.13 8.88 1.74
N PHE A 74 -3.36 7.80 1.74
CA PHE A 74 -3.89 6.48 1.39
C PHE A 74 -4.86 5.93 2.44
N THR A 75 -4.64 6.22 3.72
CA THR A 75 -5.58 5.86 4.79
C THR A 75 -6.94 6.50 4.57
N ASN A 76 -6.97 7.79 4.22
CA ASN A 76 -8.22 8.50 3.96
C ASN A 76 -8.94 7.95 2.73
N ILE A 77 -8.20 7.59 1.67
CA ILE A 77 -8.78 6.94 0.49
C ILE A 77 -9.42 5.61 0.85
N VAL A 78 -8.69 4.73 1.56
CA VAL A 78 -9.20 3.41 1.94
C VAL A 78 -10.44 3.54 2.81
N LYS A 79 -10.41 4.40 3.84
CA LYS A 79 -11.57 4.65 4.70
C LYS A 79 -12.77 5.15 3.89
N HIS A 80 -12.55 6.13 3.02
CA HIS A 80 -13.61 6.66 2.17
C HIS A 80 -14.21 5.60 1.25
N LEU A 81 -13.39 4.77 0.61
CA LEU A 81 -13.86 3.69 -0.26
C LEU A 81 -14.64 2.63 0.51
N MET A 82 -14.17 2.27 1.71
CA MET A 82 -14.88 1.31 2.56
C MET A 82 -16.23 1.84 3.04
N GLU A 83 -16.29 3.10 3.42
CA GLU A 83 -17.54 3.80 3.79
C GLU A 83 -18.49 3.90 2.59
N GLU A 84 -18.01 4.34 1.43
CA GLU A 84 -18.81 4.51 0.21
C GLU A 84 -19.40 3.18 -0.28
N LYS A 85 -18.65 2.07 -0.13
CA LYS A 85 -19.09 0.74 -0.55
C LYS A 85 -19.79 -0.05 0.55
N GLU A 86 -19.90 0.51 1.75
CA GLU A 86 -20.50 -0.14 2.93
C GLU A 86 -19.89 -1.53 3.22
N VAL A 87 -18.57 -1.66 3.07
CA VAL A 87 -17.85 -2.94 3.24
C VAL A 87 -17.00 -2.95 4.49
N SER A 88 -16.94 -4.12 5.13
CA SER A 88 -16.04 -4.34 6.26
C SER A 88 -14.56 -4.38 5.84
N PRO A 89 -13.61 -4.12 6.76
CA PRO A 89 -12.17 -4.26 6.50
C PRO A 89 -11.81 -5.60 5.86
N LYS A 90 -12.43 -6.69 6.36
CA LYS A 90 -12.21 -8.04 5.85
C LYS A 90 -12.66 -8.22 4.39
N GLN A 91 -13.87 -7.76 4.07
CA GLN A 91 -14.37 -7.85 2.69
C GLN A 91 -13.51 -7.03 1.74
N PHE A 92 -13.08 -5.83 2.16
CA PHE A 92 -12.23 -4.98 1.35
C PHE A 92 -10.86 -5.61 1.11
N SER A 93 -10.24 -6.20 2.13
CA SER A 93 -8.93 -6.87 1.99
C SER A 93 -9.00 -8.08 1.05
N GLU A 94 -10.07 -8.87 1.08
CA GLU A 94 -10.30 -9.98 0.14
C GLU A 94 -10.36 -9.51 -1.32
N VAL A 95 -11.01 -8.36 -1.59
CA VAL A 95 -11.02 -7.75 -2.93
C VAL A 95 -9.62 -7.32 -3.34
N LEU A 96 -8.86 -6.67 -2.45
CA LEU A 96 -7.50 -6.22 -2.76
C LEU A 96 -6.55 -7.38 -3.05
N ILE A 97 -6.65 -8.50 -2.31
CA ILE A 97 -5.85 -9.70 -2.57
C ILE A 97 -6.10 -10.19 -4.00
N THR A 98 -7.37 -10.29 -4.38
CA THR A 98 -7.78 -10.71 -5.73
C THR A 98 -7.24 -9.77 -6.81
N LEU A 99 -7.34 -8.45 -6.60
CA LEU A 99 -6.78 -7.45 -7.53
C LEU A 99 -5.26 -7.58 -7.65
N GLY A 100 -4.56 -7.78 -6.53
CA GLY A 100 -3.11 -7.99 -6.52
C GLY A 100 -2.67 -9.21 -7.33
N GLU A 101 -3.44 -10.31 -7.29
CA GLU A 101 -3.17 -11.50 -8.11
C GLU A 101 -3.37 -11.24 -9.60
N VAL A 102 -4.43 -10.51 -9.97
CA VAL A 102 -4.71 -10.12 -11.36
C VAL A 102 -3.59 -9.24 -11.91
N GLU A 103 -3.16 -8.23 -11.14
CA GLU A 103 -2.08 -7.31 -11.54
C GLU A 103 -0.74 -8.03 -11.74
N ARG A 104 -0.36 -8.92 -10.81
CA ARG A 104 0.84 -9.76 -10.97
C ARG A 104 0.77 -10.62 -12.23
N SER A 105 -0.39 -11.21 -12.51
CA SER A 105 -0.61 -12.01 -13.71
C SER A 105 -0.48 -11.18 -14.98
N ARG A 106 -1.03 -9.95 -14.99
CA ARG A 106 -0.90 -9.02 -16.13
C ARG A 106 0.56 -8.68 -16.41
N ILE A 107 1.33 -8.31 -15.38
CA ILE A 107 2.76 -7.97 -15.51
C ILE A 107 3.54 -9.15 -16.09
N HIS A 108 3.29 -10.36 -15.60
CA HIS A 108 3.96 -11.57 -16.11
C HIS A 108 3.67 -11.80 -17.60
N ILE A 109 2.40 -11.69 -18.02
CA ILE A 109 1.99 -11.86 -19.42
C ILE A 109 2.65 -10.81 -20.31
N LEU A 110 2.65 -9.53 -19.89
CA LEU A 110 3.26 -8.44 -20.66
C LEU A 110 4.77 -8.63 -20.83
N LYS A 111 5.47 -9.05 -19.77
CA LYS A 111 6.90 -9.34 -19.83
C LYS A 111 7.19 -10.46 -20.83
N LYS A 112 6.46 -11.57 -20.74
CA LYS A 112 6.61 -12.71 -21.65
C LYS A 112 6.35 -12.32 -23.11
N ALA A 113 5.27 -11.58 -23.37
CA ALA A 113 4.94 -11.10 -24.71
C ALA A 113 6.05 -10.19 -25.27
N GLY A 114 6.66 -9.34 -24.43
CA GLY A 114 7.81 -8.52 -24.81
C GLY A 114 9.05 -9.34 -25.19
N GLU A 115 9.37 -10.38 -24.40
CA GLU A 115 10.50 -11.29 -24.66
C GLU A 115 10.32 -12.08 -25.97
N GLU A 116 9.12 -12.63 -26.19
CA GLU A 116 8.79 -13.36 -27.43
C GLU A 116 8.77 -12.43 -28.64
N GLY A 117 8.19 -11.23 -28.50
CA GLY A 117 8.18 -10.20 -29.56
C GLY A 117 9.58 -9.75 -29.96
N LEU A 118 10.47 -9.54 -28.99
CA LEU A 118 11.88 -9.21 -29.25
C LEU A 118 12.60 -10.35 -29.98
N THR A 119 12.31 -11.59 -29.60
CA THR A 119 12.88 -12.79 -30.26
C THR A 119 12.47 -12.85 -31.73
N LEU A 120 11.18 -12.62 -32.02
CA LEU A 120 10.66 -12.58 -33.38
C LEU A 120 11.27 -11.42 -34.19
N PHE A 121 11.34 -10.22 -33.60
CA PHE A 121 11.94 -9.06 -34.26
C PHE A 121 13.41 -9.30 -34.64
N ASN A 122 14.19 -9.86 -33.72
CA ASN A 122 15.60 -10.22 -33.97
C ASN A 122 15.76 -11.30 -35.03
N TYR A 123 14.83 -12.25 -35.10
CA TYR A 123 14.81 -13.24 -36.18
C TYR A 123 14.55 -12.58 -37.54
N LEU A 124 13.57 -11.68 -37.63
CA LEU A 124 13.25 -10.97 -38.86
C LEU A 124 14.40 -10.08 -39.35
N LEU A 125 15.12 -9.39 -38.44
CA LEU A 125 16.29 -8.59 -38.80
C LEU A 125 17.44 -9.39 -39.40
N LYS A 126 17.56 -10.69 -39.08
CA LYS A 126 18.59 -11.58 -39.65
C LYS A 126 18.25 -12.07 -41.06
N LEU A 127 17.02 -11.85 -41.52
CA LEU A 127 16.55 -12.25 -42.85
C LEU A 127 16.69 -11.12 -43.89
N VAL A 128 17.08 -9.91 -43.47
CA VAL A 128 17.34 -8.73 -44.31
C VAL A 128 18.86 -8.54 -44.44
#